data_AF-A0A8S3ZEM1-F1
#
_entry.id   AF-A0A8S3ZEM1-F1
#
_cell.length_a   1.000
_cell.length_b   1.000
_cell.length_c   1.000
_cell.angle_alpha   90.00
_cell.angle_beta   90.00
_cell.angle_gamma   90.00
#
_symmetry.space_group_name_H-M   'P 1'
#
loop_
_entity.id
_entity.type
_entity.pdbx_description
1 polymer ?
#
loop_
_entity_poly.entity_id
_entity_poly.type
_entity_poly.pdbx_seq_one_letter_code
_entity_poly.pdbx_strand_id
1 'polypeptide(L)'
;MAASLRGISPELRKYISVNKLPEIYEAILCGLTVMCPEDYLSFILDKLMYLKKHGLEILHWDIFIEDYMKPKVRIVTESNLDMIFNFDEWLMPTAEMYIKACSYYNMKLERMCFCAIMQYHLMQKRKKAVFASKMNSAVHHHIKHLLHVHFGIWKAWVKYRKGRQAMSFQIIQHVYHTLMGKVILEAWNKHTMEAHRQREYFERLERGENMEDEDVFGQGTGEAKDSVSTLPWKVAVQVFSYLDMADLANCACVCRFWKVLTQANLLWSRVNFSTVHK
;
A
#
# COMPACT_ATOMS: atom_id res chain seq x y z
N MET A 1 17.01 -72.74 -32.99
CA MET A 1 18.01 -72.40 -34.03
C MET A 1 19.34 -72.85 -33.47
N ALA A 2 20.04 -73.74 -34.16
CA ALA A 2 21.14 -74.48 -33.58
C ALA A 2 22.48 -73.87 -33.99
N ALA A 3 23.43 -73.81 -33.05
CA ALA A 3 24.83 -73.57 -33.37
C ALA A 3 25.28 -74.46 -34.53
N SER A 4 26.09 -73.94 -35.43
CA SER A 4 26.62 -74.64 -36.60
C SER A 4 27.61 -75.72 -36.15
N LEU A 5 27.15 -76.89 -35.68
CA LEU A 5 27.93 -78.03 -35.15
C LEU A 5 28.86 -78.71 -36.18
N ARG A 6 29.67 -77.94 -36.91
CA ARG A 6 30.58 -78.39 -37.97
C ARG A 6 31.79 -79.10 -37.35
N GLY A 7 32.30 -80.14 -38.01
CA GLY A 7 33.43 -80.93 -37.49
C GLY A 7 33.10 -81.95 -36.38
N ILE A 8 31.91 -81.88 -35.77
CA ILE A 8 31.47 -82.82 -34.72
C ILE A 8 30.92 -84.13 -35.33
N SER A 9 31.20 -85.27 -34.68
CA SER A 9 30.70 -86.59 -35.10
C SER A 9 29.15 -86.61 -35.17
N PRO A 10 28.55 -87.38 -36.08
CA PRO A 10 27.10 -87.40 -36.28
C PRO A 10 26.33 -87.82 -35.01
N GLU A 11 26.91 -88.71 -34.21
CA GLU A 11 26.35 -89.19 -32.94
C GLU A 11 26.32 -88.09 -31.88
N LEU A 12 27.42 -87.34 -31.73
CA LEU A 12 27.50 -86.23 -30.78
C LEU A 12 26.62 -85.05 -31.22
N ARG A 13 26.52 -84.77 -32.53
CA ARG A 13 25.59 -83.75 -33.06
C ARG A 13 24.12 -84.10 -32.74
N LYS A 14 23.75 -85.38 -32.87
CA LYS A 14 22.41 -85.87 -32.50
C LYS A 14 22.17 -85.70 -31.00
N TYR A 15 23.15 -86.02 -30.15
CA TYR A 15 23.04 -85.82 -28.72
C TYR A 15 22.84 -84.34 -28.33
N ILE A 16 23.64 -83.43 -28.90
CA ILE A 16 23.58 -81.99 -28.60
C ILE A 16 22.22 -81.38 -28.99
N SER A 17 21.72 -81.76 -30.17
CA SER A 17 20.43 -81.26 -30.67
C SER A 17 19.23 -81.83 -29.89
N VAL A 18 19.23 -83.13 -29.57
CA VAL A 18 18.15 -83.76 -28.79
C VAL A 18 18.04 -83.17 -27.38
N ASN A 19 19.17 -82.84 -26.76
CA ASN A 19 19.19 -82.27 -25.42
C ASN A 19 19.07 -80.73 -25.39
N LYS A 20 18.85 -80.07 -26.53
CA LYS A 20 18.74 -78.60 -26.66
C LYS A 20 19.88 -77.83 -25.95
N LEU A 21 21.10 -78.37 -26.00
CA LEU A 21 22.22 -77.79 -25.26
C LEU A 21 22.52 -76.34 -25.69
N PRO A 22 22.50 -75.96 -26.99
CA PRO A 22 22.75 -74.57 -27.38
C PRO A 22 21.75 -73.60 -26.74
N GLU A 23 20.47 -73.95 -26.70
CA GLU A 23 19.42 -73.14 -26.11
C GLU A 23 19.56 -73.02 -24.58
N ILE A 24 20.03 -74.08 -23.90
CA ILE A 24 20.30 -74.06 -22.46
C ILE A 24 21.49 -73.12 -22.18
N TYR A 25 22.58 -73.27 -22.93
CA TYR A 25 23.76 -72.41 -22.79
C TYR A 25 23.43 -70.95 -23.06
N GLU A 26 22.63 -70.69 -24.09
CA GLU A 26 22.20 -69.35 -24.43
C GLU A 26 21.40 -68.69 -23.30
N ALA A 27 20.39 -69.39 -22.76
CA ALA A 27 19.57 -68.88 -21.66
C ALA A 27 20.43 -68.55 -20.42
N ILE A 28 21.37 -69.43 -20.08
CA ILE A 28 22.27 -69.25 -18.94
C ILE A 28 23.22 -68.06 -19.19
N LEU A 29 23.82 -67.95 -20.37
CA LEU A 29 24.73 -66.85 -20.70
C LEU A 29 24.01 -65.50 -20.74
N CYS A 30 22.81 -65.45 -21.31
CA CYS A 30 21.93 -64.27 -21.26
C CYS A 30 21.59 -63.89 -19.81
N GLY A 31 21.23 -64.88 -18.97
CA GLY A 31 20.99 -64.65 -17.54
C GLY A 31 22.21 -64.10 -16.81
N LEU A 32 23.39 -64.72 -16.98
CA LEU A 32 24.63 -64.29 -16.33
C LEU A 32 25.06 -62.89 -16.76
N THR A 33 24.95 -62.58 -18.05
CA THR A 33 25.38 -61.28 -18.60
C THR A 33 24.48 -60.13 -18.15
N VAL A 34 23.19 -60.37 -17.94
CA VAL A 34 22.24 -59.33 -17.53
C VAL A 34 22.13 -59.23 -16.01
N MET A 35 21.95 -60.36 -15.34
CA MET A 35 21.74 -60.39 -13.89
C MET A 35 23.04 -60.16 -13.11
N CYS A 36 24.20 -60.41 -13.72
CA CYS A 36 25.53 -60.22 -13.15
C CYS A 36 25.63 -60.66 -11.66
N PRO A 37 25.30 -61.93 -11.34
CA PRO A 37 25.29 -62.41 -9.97
C PRO A 37 26.69 -62.41 -9.34
N GLU A 38 26.77 -62.16 -8.03
CA GLU A 38 28.04 -62.19 -7.28
C GLU A 38 28.68 -63.60 -7.28
N ASP A 39 27.86 -64.65 -7.16
CA ASP A 39 28.27 -66.05 -7.29
C ASP A 39 27.63 -66.70 -8.53
N TYR A 40 28.42 -66.73 -9.60
CA TYR A 40 28.01 -67.29 -10.88
C TYR A 40 27.82 -68.81 -10.84
N LEU A 41 28.53 -69.55 -9.99
CA LEU A 41 28.42 -71.02 -9.92
C LEU A 41 27.10 -71.43 -9.29
N SER A 42 26.75 -70.79 -8.16
CA SER A 42 25.46 -71.02 -7.50
C SER A 42 24.29 -70.64 -8.41
N PHE A 43 24.42 -69.53 -9.16
CA PHE A 43 23.42 -69.13 -10.14
C PHE A 43 23.22 -70.18 -11.24
N ILE A 44 24.30 -70.67 -11.86
CA ILE A 44 24.22 -71.70 -12.91
C ILE A 44 23.57 -72.98 -12.37
N LEU A 45 23.98 -73.44 -11.19
CA LEU A 45 23.43 -74.64 -10.56
C LEU A 45 21.93 -74.51 -10.29
N ASP A 46 21.49 -73.38 -9.72
CA ASP A 46 20.08 -73.11 -9.45
C ASP A 46 19.25 -73.13 -10.76
N LYS A 47 19.75 -72.50 -11.82
CA LYS A 47 19.06 -72.44 -13.11
C LYS A 47 19.00 -73.78 -13.82
N LEU A 48 20.06 -74.59 -13.73
CA LEU A 48 20.04 -75.96 -14.23
C LEU A 48 19.09 -76.86 -13.44
N MET A 49 19.05 -76.72 -12.11
CA MET A 49 18.09 -77.45 -11.26
C MET A 49 16.64 -77.03 -11.56
N TYR A 50 16.41 -75.75 -11.84
CA TYR A 50 15.12 -75.25 -12.28
C TYR A 50 14.66 -75.89 -13.59
N LEU A 51 15.54 -75.97 -14.60
CA LEU A 51 15.24 -76.65 -15.87
C LEU A 51 15.02 -78.16 -15.69
N LYS A 52 15.80 -78.80 -14.81
CA LYS A 52 15.61 -80.22 -14.50
C LYS A 52 14.23 -80.49 -13.91
N LYS A 53 13.69 -79.57 -13.09
CA LYS A 53 12.39 -79.71 -12.44
C LYS A 53 11.21 -79.43 -13.37
N HIS A 54 11.33 -78.45 -14.27
CA HIS A 54 10.21 -77.99 -15.11
C HIS A 54 10.29 -78.43 -16.57
N GLY A 55 11.36 -79.14 -16.95
CA GLY A 55 11.59 -79.62 -18.30
C GLY A 55 12.11 -78.54 -19.26
N LEU A 56 12.42 -78.96 -20.49
CA LEU A 56 13.01 -78.11 -21.53
C LEU A 56 11.97 -77.50 -22.49
N GLU A 57 10.69 -77.58 -22.14
CA GLU A 57 9.59 -77.02 -22.92
C GLU A 57 9.43 -75.52 -22.68
N ILE A 58 9.71 -75.06 -21.45
CA ILE A 58 9.64 -73.64 -21.05
C ILE A 58 10.86 -72.82 -21.50
N LEU A 59 11.83 -73.47 -22.16
CA LEU A 59 13.14 -72.89 -22.43
C LEU A 59 13.05 -71.77 -23.48
N HIS A 60 13.34 -70.56 -23.02
CA HIS A 60 13.53 -69.37 -23.85
C HIS A 60 14.82 -68.65 -23.43
N TRP A 61 15.39 -67.85 -24.34
CA TRP A 61 16.69 -67.20 -24.12
C TRP A 61 16.68 -66.21 -22.94
N ASP A 62 15.52 -65.66 -22.58
CA ASP A 62 15.33 -64.66 -21.51
C ASP A 62 14.73 -65.23 -20.23
N ILE A 63 14.57 -66.56 -20.12
CA ILE A 63 13.88 -67.22 -19.00
C ILE A 63 14.51 -66.93 -17.63
N PHE A 64 15.82 -66.66 -17.58
CA PHE A 64 16.54 -66.34 -16.35
C PHE A 64 16.77 -64.85 -16.14
N ILE A 65 16.12 -63.99 -16.93
CA ILE A 65 16.20 -62.54 -16.81
C ILE A 65 14.90 -62.01 -16.23
N GLU A 66 15.00 -61.21 -15.17
CA GLU A 66 13.84 -60.56 -14.55
C GLU A 66 13.17 -59.57 -15.53
N ASP A 67 11.84 -59.50 -15.53
CA ASP A 67 11.07 -58.79 -16.57
C ASP A 67 11.44 -57.31 -16.74
N TYR A 68 11.83 -56.62 -15.65
CA TYR A 68 12.23 -55.22 -15.70
C TYR A 68 13.68 -55.01 -16.23
N MET A 69 14.48 -56.07 -16.27
CA MET A 69 15.85 -56.07 -16.79
C MET A 69 15.96 -56.65 -18.21
N LYS A 70 14.85 -57.10 -18.81
CA LYS A 70 14.87 -57.73 -20.13
C LYS A 70 15.41 -56.78 -21.21
N PRO A 71 16.47 -57.17 -21.93
CA PRO A 71 17.05 -56.32 -22.96
C PRO A 71 16.12 -56.29 -24.19
N LYS A 72 16.07 -55.14 -24.86
CA LYS A 72 15.28 -54.96 -26.10
C LYS A 72 15.84 -55.75 -27.29
N VAL A 73 17.10 -56.16 -27.19
CA VAL A 73 17.84 -56.91 -28.22
C VAL A 73 18.51 -58.10 -27.55
N ARG A 74 18.50 -59.23 -28.24
CA ARG A 74 19.16 -60.46 -27.81
C ARG A 74 20.67 -60.24 -27.65
N ILE A 75 21.21 -60.61 -26.50
CA ILE A 75 22.62 -60.35 -26.14
C ILE A 75 23.54 -61.43 -26.69
N VAL A 76 23.15 -62.70 -26.56
CA VAL A 76 23.91 -63.84 -27.08
C VAL A 76 23.39 -64.17 -28.47
N THR A 77 24.24 -63.98 -29.47
CA THR A 77 23.92 -64.25 -30.88
C THR A 77 24.41 -65.64 -31.28
N GLU A 78 23.95 -66.13 -32.43
CA GLU A 78 24.36 -67.43 -32.97
C GLU A 78 25.89 -67.54 -33.12
N SER A 79 26.57 -66.45 -33.50
CA SER A 79 28.03 -66.41 -33.57
C SER A 79 28.72 -66.61 -32.21
N ASN A 80 28.07 -66.23 -31.10
CA ASN A 80 28.60 -66.50 -29.76
C ASN A 80 28.50 -67.98 -29.40
N LEU A 81 27.38 -68.63 -29.75
CA LEU A 81 27.19 -70.06 -29.53
C LEU A 81 28.09 -70.89 -30.45
N ASP A 82 28.28 -70.45 -31.69
CA ASP A 82 29.21 -71.10 -32.63
C ASP A 82 30.65 -71.11 -32.12
N MET A 83 31.10 -70.04 -31.47
CA MET A 83 32.42 -69.98 -30.81
C MET A 83 32.56 -70.98 -29.67
N ILE A 84 31.48 -71.27 -28.93
CA ILE A 84 31.49 -72.19 -27.79
C ILE A 84 31.48 -73.65 -28.26
N PHE A 85 30.63 -73.98 -29.24
CA PHE A 85 30.41 -75.35 -29.69
C PHE A 85 31.35 -75.79 -30.81
N ASN A 86 31.95 -74.87 -31.57
CA ASN A 86 32.94 -75.19 -32.62
C ASN A 86 34.31 -74.65 -32.23
N PHE A 87 34.85 -75.19 -31.14
CA PHE A 87 36.09 -74.77 -30.50
C PHE A 87 37.32 -75.05 -31.41
N ASP A 88 37.47 -74.29 -32.49
CA ASP A 88 38.69 -74.24 -33.30
C ASP A 88 39.69 -73.30 -32.63
N GLU A 89 40.97 -73.71 -32.52
CA GLU A 89 42.06 -72.89 -31.96
C GLU A 89 42.16 -71.48 -32.59
N TRP A 90 41.70 -71.32 -33.83
CA TRP A 90 41.66 -70.07 -34.58
C TRP A 90 40.61 -69.04 -34.09
N LEU A 91 39.68 -69.45 -33.21
CA LEU A 91 38.61 -68.60 -32.66
C LEU A 91 38.93 -68.02 -31.27
N MET A 92 40.08 -68.37 -30.66
CA MET A 92 40.50 -67.77 -29.40
C MET A 92 40.85 -66.28 -29.59
N PRO A 93 40.31 -65.36 -28.76
CA PRO A 93 40.69 -63.96 -28.83
C PRO A 93 42.20 -63.80 -28.61
N THR A 94 42.85 -63.04 -29.49
CA THR A 94 44.30 -62.78 -29.33
C THR A 94 44.55 -61.89 -28.12
N ALA A 95 45.79 -61.89 -27.60
CA ALA A 95 46.17 -61.00 -26.50
C ALA A 95 45.86 -59.52 -26.80
N GLU A 96 46.01 -59.09 -28.06
CA GLU A 96 45.66 -57.74 -28.51
C GLU A 96 44.16 -57.44 -28.38
N MET A 97 43.29 -58.42 -28.65
CA MET A 97 41.84 -58.27 -28.49
C MET A 97 41.46 -58.09 -27.02
N TYR A 98 42.10 -58.82 -26.10
CA TYR A 98 41.90 -58.64 -24.65
C TYR A 98 42.36 -57.26 -24.18
N ILE A 99 43.53 -56.80 -24.62
CA ILE A 99 44.04 -55.44 -24.30
C ILE A 99 43.05 -54.37 -24.78
N LYS A 100 42.50 -54.54 -25.99
CA LYS A 100 41.51 -53.61 -26.56
C LYS A 100 40.18 -53.62 -25.81
N ALA A 101 39.70 -54.78 -25.36
CA ALA A 101 38.49 -54.88 -24.56
C ALA A 101 38.67 -54.20 -23.19
N CYS A 102 39.80 -54.46 -22.51
CA CYS A 102 40.14 -53.84 -21.24
C CYS A 102 40.28 -52.31 -21.36
N SER A 103 40.95 -51.82 -22.41
CA SER A 103 41.09 -50.37 -22.62
C SER A 103 39.75 -49.68 -22.89
N TYR A 104 38.87 -50.32 -23.66
CA TYR A 104 37.51 -49.81 -23.89
C TYR A 104 36.68 -49.75 -22.61
N TYR A 105 36.74 -50.81 -21.79
CA TYR A 105 36.06 -50.85 -20.50
C TYR A 105 36.56 -49.75 -19.56
N ASN A 106 37.88 -49.61 -19.42
CA ASN A 106 38.49 -48.58 -18.57
C ASN A 106 38.12 -47.17 -19.04
N MET A 107 38.21 -46.90 -20.35
CA MET A 107 37.83 -45.60 -20.92
C MET A 107 36.35 -45.28 -20.69
N LYS A 108 35.46 -46.29 -20.79
CA LYS A 108 34.04 -46.11 -20.49
C LYS A 108 33.83 -45.77 -19.01
N LEU A 109 34.51 -46.47 -18.11
CA LEU A 109 34.42 -46.23 -16.67
C LEU A 109 34.92 -44.83 -16.30
N GLU A 110 36.10 -44.44 -16.81
CA GLU A 110 36.68 -43.11 -16.61
C GLU A 110 35.73 -42.01 -17.07
N ARG A 111 35.15 -42.16 -18.27
CA ARG A 111 34.18 -41.19 -18.80
C ARG A 111 32.94 -41.08 -17.93
N MET A 112 32.39 -42.20 -17.46
CA MET A 112 31.25 -42.20 -16.55
C MET A 112 31.56 -41.47 -15.25
N CYS A 113 32.68 -41.78 -14.60
CA CYS A 113 33.12 -41.15 -13.37
C CYS A 113 33.37 -39.64 -13.56
N PHE A 114 34.06 -39.26 -14.62
CA PHE A 114 34.33 -37.86 -14.94
C PHE A 114 33.02 -37.07 -15.18
N CYS A 115 32.10 -37.62 -15.98
CA CYS A 115 30.80 -37.00 -16.20
C CYS A 115 30.01 -36.84 -14.89
N ALA A 116 30.01 -37.84 -14.02
CA ALA A 116 29.33 -37.78 -12.72
C ALA A 116 29.93 -36.69 -11.81
N ILE A 117 31.26 -36.62 -11.72
CA ILE A 117 31.97 -35.58 -10.95
C ILE A 117 31.66 -34.18 -11.50
N MET A 118 31.70 -34.01 -12.83
CA MET A 118 31.39 -32.74 -13.46
C MET A 118 29.94 -32.30 -13.19
N GLN A 119 28.98 -33.23 -13.32
CA GLN A 119 27.57 -32.97 -12.99
C GLN A 119 27.39 -32.58 -11.53
N TYR A 120 28.09 -33.25 -10.61
CA TYR A 120 28.07 -32.92 -9.19
C TYR A 120 28.56 -31.48 -8.95
N HIS A 121 29.69 -31.07 -9.52
CA HIS A 121 30.19 -29.71 -9.36
C HIS A 121 29.26 -28.66 -9.96
N LEU A 122 28.66 -28.93 -11.13
CA LEU A 122 27.66 -28.05 -11.74
C LEU A 122 26.40 -27.93 -10.86
N MET A 123 25.93 -29.03 -10.29
CA MET A 123 24.83 -29.03 -9.33
C MET A 123 25.19 -28.19 -8.09
N GLN A 124 26.37 -28.36 -7.53
CA GLN A 124 26.81 -27.59 -6.35
C GLN A 124 26.89 -26.09 -6.65
N LYS A 125 27.41 -25.70 -7.82
CA LYS A 125 27.43 -24.30 -8.26
C LYS A 125 26.01 -23.73 -8.37
N ARG A 126 25.08 -24.48 -8.96
CA ARG A 126 23.66 -24.09 -9.05
C ARG A 126 23.02 -23.96 -7.67
N LYS A 127 23.24 -24.93 -6.76
CA LYS A 127 22.72 -24.89 -5.38
C LYS A 127 23.19 -23.63 -4.64
N LYS A 128 24.49 -23.29 -4.74
CA LYS A 128 25.05 -22.07 -4.14
C LYS A 128 24.40 -20.80 -4.70
N ALA A 129 24.22 -20.72 -6.02
CA ALA A 129 23.57 -19.56 -6.66
C ALA A 129 22.11 -19.38 -6.22
N VAL A 130 21.34 -20.46 -6.18
CA VAL A 130 19.94 -20.45 -5.71
C VAL A 130 19.88 -20.03 -4.24
N PHE A 131 20.76 -20.57 -3.40
CA PHE A 131 20.82 -20.20 -1.98
C PHE A 131 21.13 -18.71 -1.80
N ALA A 132 22.14 -18.19 -2.52
CA ALA A 132 22.50 -16.77 -2.46
C ALA A 132 21.34 -15.86 -2.91
N SER A 133 20.63 -16.23 -3.98
CA SER A 133 19.44 -15.51 -4.43
C SER A 133 18.33 -15.48 -3.37
N LYS A 134 18.00 -16.62 -2.77
CA LYS A 134 17.01 -16.70 -1.68
C LYS A 134 17.42 -15.89 -0.46
N MET A 135 18.70 -15.94 -0.08
CA MET A 135 19.24 -15.15 1.02
C MET A 135 19.09 -13.65 0.77
N ASN A 136 19.44 -13.19 -0.45
CA ASN A 136 19.27 -11.78 -0.83
C ASN A 136 17.80 -11.35 -0.80
N SER A 137 16.88 -12.18 -1.31
CA SER A 137 15.44 -11.90 -1.23
C SER A 137 14.95 -11.81 0.22
N ALA A 138 15.43 -12.68 1.12
CA ALA A 138 15.08 -12.65 2.53
C ALA A 138 15.59 -11.37 3.22
N VAL A 139 16.83 -10.95 2.94
CA VAL A 139 17.40 -9.69 3.44
C VAL A 139 16.58 -8.49 2.95
N HIS A 140 16.26 -8.44 1.66
CA HIS A 140 15.46 -7.35 1.10
C HIS A 140 14.06 -7.29 1.73
N HIS A 141 13.40 -8.45 1.90
CA HIS A 141 12.12 -8.54 2.58
C HIS A 141 12.20 -8.06 4.03
N HIS A 142 13.23 -8.46 4.77
CA HIS A 142 13.44 -8.03 6.15
C HIS A 142 13.61 -6.51 6.26
N ILE A 143 14.46 -5.91 5.42
CA ILE A 143 14.66 -4.45 5.39
C ILE A 143 13.35 -3.74 5.04
N LYS A 144 12.64 -4.20 4.01
CA LYS A 144 11.34 -3.64 3.61
C LYS A 144 10.33 -3.69 4.75
N HIS A 145 10.24 -4.83 5.43
CA HIS A 145 9.34 -5.00 6.57
C HIS A 145 9.69 -4.03 7.70
N LEU A 146 10.97 -3.94 8.08
CA LEU A 146 11.46 -3.00 9.10
C LEU A 146 11.07 -1.55 8.77
N LEU A 147 11.32 -1.13 7.52
CA LEU A 147 10.94 0.21 7.05
C LEU A 147 9.42 0.43 7.11
N HIS A 148 8.62 -0.58 6.77
CA HIS A 148 7.16 -0.46 6.79
C HIS A 148 6.62 -0.27 8.22
N VAL A 149 7.20 -0.95 9.20
CA VAL A 149 6.86 -0.79 10.62
C VAL A 149 7.16 0.65 11.07
N HIS A 150 8.38 1.13 10.84
CA HIS A 150 8.75 2.50 11.22
C HIS A 150 7.94 3.56 10.48
N PHE A 151 7.68 3.35 9.19
CA PHE A 151 6.83 4.24 8.40
C PHE A 151 5.39 4.26 8.93
N GLY A 152 4.86 3.12 9.36
CA GLY A 152 3.54 3.02 9.99
C GLY A 152 3.46 3.85 11.28
N ILE A 153 4.46 3.72 12.15
CA ILE A 153 4.56 4.51 13.39
C ILE A 153 4.65 6.01 13.08
N TRP A 154 5.54 6.39 12.15
CA TRP A 154 5.68 7.78 11.72
C TRP A 154 4.39 8.35 11.15
N LYS A 155 3.71 7.61 10.26
CA LYS A 155 2.44 8.01 9.66
C LYS A 155 1.36 8.23 10.73
N ALA A 156 1.26 7.34 11.72
CA ALA A 156 0.33 7.48 12.83
C ALA A 156 0.64 8.74 13.66
N TRP A 157 1.92 8.99 13.96
CA TRP A 157 2.35 10.19 14.68
C TRP A 157 2.04 11.48 13.91
N VAL A 158 2.30 11.52 12.61
CA VAL A 158 1.97 12.69 11.76
C VAL A 158 0.47 12.94 11.76
N LYS A 159 -0.36 11.90 11.62
CA LYS A 159 -1.82 12.03 11.68
C LYS A 159 -2.27 12.57 13.02
N TYR A 160 -1.75 12.04 14.13
CA TYR A 160 -2.03 12.54 15.48
C TYR A 160 -1.65 14.02 15.62
N ARG A 161 -0.44 14.41 15.19
CA ARG A 161 0.05 15.79 15.28
C ARG A 161 -0.81 16.76 14.48
N LYS A 162 -1.16 16.41 13.23
CA LYS A 162 -2.07 17.24 12.41
C LYS A 162 -3.45 17.37 13.05
N GLY A 163 -3.98 16.28 13.61
CA GLY A 163 -5.25 16.31 14.34
C GLY A 163 -5.21 17.24 15.55
N ARG A 164 -4.14 17.19 16.35
CA ARG A 164 -3.93 18.10 17.48
C ARG A 164 -3.85 19.56 17.04
N GLN A 165 -3.10 19.86 15.99
CA GLN A 165 -2.98 21.21 15.45
C GLN A 165 -4.33 21.75 14.96
N ALA A 166 -5.11 20.93 14.25
CA ALA A 166 -6.45 21.30 13.80
C ALA A 166 -7.40 21.61 14.97
N MET A 167 -7.39 20.78 16.03
CA MET A 167 -8.18 21.05 17.24
C MET A 167 -7.75 22.33 17.94
N SER A 168 -6.43 22.54 18.14
CA SER A 168 -5.93 23.78 18.75
C SER A 168 -6.32 25.01 17.93
N PHE A 169 -6.22 24.92 16.60
CA PHE A 169 -6.66 25.99 15.70
C PHE A 169 -8.16 26.29 15.87
N GLN A 170 -9.01 25.27 15.93
CA GLN A 170 -10.45 25.45 16.17
C GLN A 170 -10.75 26.14 17.50
N ILE A 171 -10.05 25.76 18.57
CA ILE A 171 -10.20 26.40 19.89
C ILE A 171 -9.82 27.88 19.83
N ILE A 172 -8.65 28.19 19.25
CA ILE A 172 -8.18 29.57 19.12
C ILE A 172 -9.16 30.39 18.26
N GLN A 173 -9.60 29.82 17.14
CA GLN A 173 -10.56 30.46 16.24
C GLN A 173 -11.89 30.73 16.94
N HIS A 174 -12.40 29.79 17.74
CA HIS A 174 -13.63 29.98 18.50
C HIS A 174 -13.51 31.08 19.55
N VAL A 175 -12.40 31.09 20.32
CA VAL A 175 -12.13 32.15 21.30
C VAL A 175 -12.01 33.51 20.60
N TYR A 176 -11.28 33.57 19.48
CA TYR A 176 -11.14 34.79 18.69
C TYR A 176 -12.49 35.33 18.22
N HIS A 177 -13.33 34.49 17.60
CA HIS A 177 -14.66 34.91 17.13
C HIS A 177 -15.57 35.35 18.28
N THR A 178 -15.50 34.67 19.42
CA THR A 178 -16.26 35.05 20.63
C THR A 178 -15.82 36.42 21.17
N LEU A 179 -14.52 36.67 21.25
CA LEU A 179 -13.97 37.96 21.70
C LEU A 179 -14.29 39.07 20.71
N MET A 180 -14.12 38.82 19.42
CA MET A 180 -14.44 39.77 18.36
C MET A 180 -15.93 40.15 18.39
N GLY A 181 -16.81 39.16 18.56
CA GLY A 181 -18.25 39.39 18.73
C GLY A 181 -18.58 40.29 19.93
N LYS A 182 -17.91 40.08 21.09
CA LYS A 182 -18.07 40.95 22.26
C LYS A 182 -17.65 42.39 21.98
N VAL A 183 -16.49 42.60 21.38
CA VAL A 183 -15.98 43.94 21.04
C VAL A 183 -16.94 44.66 20.08
N ILE A 184 -17.44 43.97 19.05
CA ILE A 184 -18.41 44.53 18.11
C ILE A 184 -19.72 44.89 18.81
N LEU A 185 -20.25 43.99 19.66
CA LEU A 185 -21.49 44.24 20.40
C LEU A 185 -21.36 45.39 21.41
N GLU A 186 -20.23 45.48 22.11
CA GLU A 186 -19.94 46.59 23.03
C GLU A 186 -19.87 47.93 22.28
N ALA A 187 -19.16 47.97 21.15
CA ALA A 187 -19.09 49.16 20.30
C ALA A 187 -20.46 49.55 19.74
N TRP A 188 -21.24 48.58 19.27
CA TRP A 188 -22.60 48.79 18.75
C TRP A 188 -23.55 49.29 19.83
N ASN A 189 -23.53 48.69 21.03
CA ASN A 189 -24.34 49.11 22.16
C ASN A 189 -23.97 50.54 22.58
N LYS A 190 -22.68 50.86 22.70
CA LYS A 190 -22.22 52.22 23.00
C LYS A 190 -22.74 53.22 21.98
N HIS A 191 -22.63 52.92 20.69
CA HIS A 191 -23.13 53.79 19.63
C HIS A 191 -24.65 53.96 19.68
N THR A 192 -25.38 52.88 19.95
CA THR A 192 -26.85 52.90 20.04
C THR A 192 -27.33 53.69 21.25
N MET A 193 -26.66 53.56 22.40
CA MET A 193 -26.93 54.36 23.59
C MET A 193 -26.63 55.85 23.35
N GLU A 194 -25.53 56.17 22.66
CA GLU A 194 -25.21 57.54 22.29
C GLU A 194 -26.27 58.13 21.34
N ALA A 195 -26.68 57.38 20.32
CA ALA A 195 -27.74 57.79 19.40
C ALA A 195 -29.08 57.99 20.11
N HIS A 196 -29.43 57.11 21.06
CA HIS A 196 -30.64 57.26 21.89
C HIS A 196 -30.55 58.52 22.77
N ARG A 197 -29.43 58.75 23.45
CA ARG A 197 -29.21 59.96 24.26
C ARG A 197 -29.30 61.23 23.42
N GLN A 198 -28.69 61.23 22.23
CA GLN A 198 -28.78 62.37 21.31
C GLN A 198 -30.22 62.62 20.89
N ARG A 199 -30.96 61.57 20.51
CA ARG A 199 -32.38 61.68 20.16
C ARG A 199 -33.22 62.22 21.31
N GLU A 200 -33.06 61.66 22.50
CA GLU A 200 -33.78 62.11 23.71
C GLU A 200 -33.43 63.56 24.07
N TYR A 201 -32.17 63.97 23.91
CA TYR A 201 -31.72 65.35 24.10
C TYR A 201 -32.44 66.30 23.12
N PHE A 202 -32.49 65.97 21.83
CA PHE A 202 -33.21 66.78 20.84
C PHE A 202 -34.73 66.78 21.08
N GLU A 203 -35.33 65.66 21.47
CA GLU A 203 -36.77 65.58 21.80
C GLU A 203 -37.13 66.37 23.08
N ARG A 204 -36.23 66.44 24.07
CA ARG A 204 -36.41 67.29 25.27
C ARG A 204 -36.26 68.78 24.94
N LEU A 205 -35.34 69.12 24.03
CA LEU A 205 -35.21 70.47 23.47
C LEU A 205 -36.47 70.93 22.73
N GLU A 206 -37.07 70.04 21.92
CA GLU A 206 -38.33 70.33 21.21
C GLU A 206 -39.54 70.45 22.15
N ARG A 207 -39.54 69.71 23.27
CA ARG A 207 -40.57 69.79 24.32
C ARG A 207 -40.41 70.99 25.28
N GLY A 208 -39.26 71.64 25.29
CA GLY A 208 -38.97 72.79 26.15
C GLY A 208 -38.70 72.46 27.62
N GLU A 209 -38.36 71.20 27.95
CA GLU A 209 -38.25 70.71 29.34
C GLU A 209 -36.88 70.96 30.02
N ASN A 210 -35.93 71.64 29.36
CA ASN A 210 -34.64 72.02 29.94
C ASN A 210 -34.37 73.53 29.80
N MET A 211 -35.14 74.34 30.51
CA MET A 211 -34.78 75.74 30.79
C MET A 211 -34.48 75.84 32.29
N GLU A 212 -33.43 75.16 32.75
CA GLU A 212 -32.78 75.57 33.99
C GLU A 212 -31.97 76.84 33.67
N ASP A 213 -32.14 77.88 34.50
CA ASP A 213 -31.77 79.29 34.26
C ASP A 213 -30.30 79.57 33.87
N GLU A 214 -29.41 78.58 33.83
CA GLU A 214 -28.00 78.74 33.49
C GLU A 214 -27.59 78.23 32.09
N ASP A 215 -28.39 77.42 31.40
CA ASP A 215 -28.00 76.81 30.10
C ASP A 215 -28.78 77.38 28.91
N VAL A 216 -29.31 78.60 29.06
CA VAL A 216 -30.20 79.24 28.06
C VAL A 216 -29.46 79.63 26.77
N PHE A 217 -28.13 79.72 26.77
CA PHE A 217 -27.37 79.87 25.53
C PHE A 217 -26.01 79.20 25.65
N GLY A 218 -25.85 78.08 24.96
CA GLY A 218 -24.53 77.62 24.53
C GLY A 218 -23.75 78.83 23.99
N GLN A 219 -22.48 78.92 24.35
CA GLN A 219 -21.52 79.86 23.80
C GLN A 219 -21.41 79.64 22.28
N GLY A 220 -22.41 80.12 21.56
CA GLY A 220 -22.36 80.31 20.12
C GLY A 220 -21.29 81.35 19.87
N THR A 221 -20.14 80.86 19.43
CA THR A 221 -19.07 81.65 18.86
C THR A 221 -19.64 82.50 17.73
N GLY A 222 -19.65 83.81 17.95
CA GLY A 222 -19.43 84.84 16.94
C GLY A 222 -20.41 84.89 15.77
N GLU A 223 -21.31 85.86 15.84
CA GLU A 223 -21.47 86.99 14.89
C GLU A 223 -22.96 87.31 14.77
N ALA A 224 -23.33 88.53 15.18
CA ALA A 224 -24.68 89.06 15.35
C ALA A 224 -25.48 88.53 16.57
N LYS A 225 -25.00 88.82 17.80
CA LYS A 225 -25.92 88.88 18.96
C LYS A 225 -26.75 90.14 18.83
N ASP A 226 -28.06 90.01 18.64
CA ASP A 226 -28.96 91.16 18.70
C ASP A 226 -28.91 91.78 20.11
N SER A 227 -29.08 93.10 20.20
CA SER A 227 -28.94 93.83 21.47
C SER A 227 -29.94 93.35 22.52
N VAL A 228 -31.10 92.83 22.10
CA VAL A 228 -32.14 92.27 22.98
C VAL A 228 -31.69 90.97 23.63
N SER A 229 -30.92 90.14 22.91
CA SER A 229 -30.33 88.87 23.38
C SER A 229 -29.23 89.05 24.41
N THR A 230 -28.77 90.29 24.62
CA THR A 230 -27.81 90.64 25.67
C THR A 230 -28.48 91.19 26.93
N LEU A 231 -29.77 91.49 26.88
CA LEU A 231 -30.51 92.01 28.03
C LEU A 231 -30.84 90.87 29.02
N PRO A 232 -30.85 91.14 30.33
CA PRO A 232 -31.37 90.20 31.30
C PRO A 232 -32.82 89.80 30.95
N TRP A 233 -33.14 88.52 31.08
CA TRP A 233 -34.44 87.95 30.68
C TRP A 233 -35.65 88.79 31.13
N LYS A 234 -35.65 89.25 32.38
CA LYS A 234 -36.73 90.07 32.95
C LYS A 234 -36.91 91.41 32.21
N VAL A 235 -35.81 92.03 31.78
CA VAL A 235 -35.82 93.30 31.04
C VAL A 235 -36.31 93.06 29.61
N ALA A 236 -35.84 91.99 28.96
CA ALA A 236 -36.31 91.63 27.62
C ALA A 236 -37.82 91.32 27.61
N VAL A 237 -38.31 90.51 28.55
CA VAL A 237 -39.76 90.25 28.73
C VAL A 237 -40.53 91.56 28.98
N GLN A 238 -39.97 92.49 29.76
CA GLN A 238 -40.64 93.77 29.99
C GLN A 238 -40.73 94.63 28.72
N VAL A 239 -39.69 94.68 27.89
CA VAL A 239 -39.73 95.38 26.58
C VAL A 239 -40.85 94.81 25.70
N PHE A 240 -40.95 93.48 25.64
CA PHE A 240 -41.94 92.78 24.80
C PHE A 240 -43.36 92.92 25.35
N SER A 241 -43.53 93.20 26.64
CA SER A 241 -44.86 93.42 27.24
C SER A 241 -45.58 94.67 26.74
N TYR A 242 -44.87 95.57 26.04
CA TYR A 242 -45.44 96.75 25.40
C TYR A 242 -45.80 96.55 23.93
N LEU A 243 -45.51 95.38 23.35
CA LEU A 243 -45.82 95.05 21.97
C LEU A 243 -47.24 94.47 21.85
N ASP A 244 -47.88 94.69 20.71
CA ASP A 244 -49.17 94.09 20.41
C ASP A 244 -49.03 92.63 19.95
N MET A 245 -50.15 91.92 19.77
CA MET A 245 -50.11 90.51 19.37
C MET A 245 -49.51 90.28 17.97
N ALA A 246 -49.69 91.21 17.03
CA ALA A 246 -49.18 91.07 15.68
C ALA A 246 -47.65 91.23 15.69
N ASP A 247 -47.16 92.23 16.41
CA ASP A 247 -45.73 92.50 16.60
C ASP A 247 -45.06 91.38 17.41
N LEU A 248 -45.72 90.83 18.43
CA LEU A 248 -45.22 89.65 19.15
C LEU A 248 -45.09 88.43 18.22
N ALA A 249 -46.07 88.20 17.33
CA ALA A 249 -46.01 87.11 16.36
C ALA A 249 -44.89 87.32 15.32
N ASN A 250 -44.68 88.55 14.85
CA ASN A 250 -43.57 88.90 13.97
C ASN A 250 -42.22 88.73 14.68
N CYS A 251 -42.12 89.15 15.95
CA CYS A 251 -40.92 88.98 16.77
C CYS A 251 -40.55 87.50 16.97
N ALA A 252 -41.54 86.60 17.05
CA ALA A 252 -41.30 85.17 17.16
C ALA A 252 -40.60 84.56 15.94
N CYS A 253 -40.59 85.27 14.80
CA CYS A 253 -39.94 84.84 13.56
C CYS A 253 -38.51 85.40 13.39
N VAL A 254 -38.05 86.31 14.25
CA VAL A 254 -36.74 86.98 14.11
C VAL A 254 -35.59 86.03 14.39
N CYS A 255 -35.60 85.39 15.56
CA CYS A 255 -34.60 84.40 15.94
C CYS A 255 -35.16 83.44 17.00
N ARG A 256 -34.43 82.36 17.29
CA ARG A 256 -34.87 81.36 18.27
C ARG A 256 -35.05 81.96 19.68
N PHE A 257 -34.20 82.92 20.07
CA PHE A 257 -34.35 83.60 21.36
C PHE A 257 -35.65 84.39 21.47
N TRP A 258 -35.97 85.18 20.43
CA TRP A 258 -37.19 85.99 20.42
C TRP A 258 -38.45 85.12 20.34
N LYS A 259 -38.37 83.97 19.65
CA LYS A 259 -39.44 82.96 19.66
C LYS A 259 -39.73 82.43 21.07
N VAL A 260 -38.70 82.16 21.86
CA VAL A 260 -38.88 81.67 23.24
C VAL A 260 -39.34 82.81 24.16
N LEU A 261 -38.81 84.02 24.00
CA LEU A 261 -39.25 85.20 24.76
C LEU A 261 -40.74 85.51 24.54
N THR A 262 -41.20 85.53 23.29
CA THR A 262 -42.62 85.82 22.94
C THR A 262 -43.59 84.76 23.47
N GLN A 263 -43.11 83.55 23.77
CA GLN A 263 -43.91 82.47 24.36
C GLN A 263 -43.91 82.48 25.90
N ALA A 264 -43.19 83.42 26.54
CA ALA A 264 -43.12 83.49 28.00
C ALA A 264 -44.51 83.76 28.61
N ASN A 265 -44.92 82.91 29.56
CA ASN A 265 -46.22 83.01 30.25
C ASN A 265 -46.50 84.40 30.86
N LEU A 266 -45.44 85.11 31.25
CA LEU A 266 -45.52 86.46 31.82
C LEU A 266 -46.07 87.49 30.83
N LEU A 267 -45.78 87.35 29.53
CA LEU A 267 -46.30 88.26 28.49
C LEU A 267 -47.79 88.07 28.30
N TRP A 268 -48.23 86.82 28.11
CA TRP A 268 -49.62 86.47 27.84
C TRP A 268 -50.58 86.80 29.00
N SER A 269 -50.07 86.96 30.22
CA SER A 269 -50.88 87.40 31.37
C SER A 269 -51.32 88.87 31.31
N ARG A 270 -50.67 89.70 30.48
CA ARG A 270 -50.90 91.16 30.40
C ARG A 270 -51.36 91.65 29.02
N VAL A 271 -51.47 90.77 28.04
CA VAL A 271 -51.89 91.12 26.67
C VAL A 271 -53.37 91.47 26.66
N ASN A 272 -53.69 92.64 26.10
CA ASN A 272 -55.05 93.14 26.00
C ASN A 272 -55.65 92.73 24.64
N PHE A 273 -56.65 91.83 24.64
CA PHE A 273 -57.26 91.30 23.42
C PHE A 273 -58.22 92.28 22.73
N SER A 274 -58.46 93.46 23.30
CA SER A 274 -59.45 94.43 22.81
C SER A 274 -59.00 95.27 21.61
N THR A 275 -57.73 95.18 21.17
CA THR A 275 -57.19 95.95 20.03
C THR A 275 -57.07 95.14 18.74
N VAL A 276 -57.50 93.87 18.72
CA VAL A 276 -57.52 93.06 17.49
C VAL A 276 -58.82 93.33 16.71
N HIS A 277 -58.86 94.48 16.05
CA HIS A 277 -59.85 94.77 15.01
C HIS A 277 -59.16 94.99 13.67
N LYS A 278 -59.25 93.94 12.84
CA LYS A 278 -58.89 93.81 11.41
C LYS A 278 -57.43 94.05 11.04
#